data_AF-A0A374NX80-F1
#
_entry.id   AF-A0A374NX80-F1
#
_cell.length_a   1.000
_cell.length_b   1.000
_cell.length_c   1.000
_cell.angle_alpha   90.00
_cell.angle_beta   90.00
_cell.angle_gamma   90.00
#
_symmetry.space_group_name_H-M   'P 1'
#
loop_
_entity.id
_entity.type
_entity.pdbx_description
1 polymer ?
#
loop_
_entity_poly.entity_id
_entity_poly.type
_entity_poly.pdbx_seq_one_letter_code
_entity_poly.pdbx_strand_id
1 'polypeptide(L)'
;MTSLNEIFFNSAKAEGMTYEDILADVQQYCTTNHANTLSGEGSQEKAKALLQEFIMQYVMKCNYAVEGLSLEALSERLYEDMAGCSFLKHWIYKKGVEEVNSATRS
;
A
#
# COMPACT_ATOMS: atom_id res chain seq x y z
N MET A 1 -6.68 29.98 -1.68
CA MET A 1 -7.03 28.82 -2.51
C MET A 1 -7.15 27.63 -1.57
N THR A 2 -8.35 27.41 -1.04
CA THR A 2 -8.65 26.22 -0.26
C THR A 2 -8.94 25.11 -1.24
N SER A 3 -8.08 24.09 -1.28
CA SER A 3 -8.32 22.88 -2.06
C SER A 3 -9.53 22.18 -1.45
N LEU A 4 -10.72 22.47 -2.00
CA LEU A 4 -12.01 21.90 -1.62
C LEU A 4 -12.04 20.36 -1.75
N ASN A 5 -11.03 19.77 -2.37
CA ASN A 5 -10.86 18.34 -2.55
C ASN A 5 -10.18 17.63 -1.36
N GLU A 6 -9.56 18.35 -0.42
CA GLU A 6 -8.80 17.68 0.67
C GLU A 6 -9.58 17.54 1.98
N ILE A 7 -10.64 18.31 2.17
CA ILE A 7 -11.36 18.39 3.45
C ILE A 7 -12.64 17.54 3.44
N PHE A 8 -13.24 17.30 2.26
CA PHE A 8 -14.49 16.53 2.15
C PHE A 8 -14.32 15.03 1.89
N PHE A 9 -13.14 14.56 1.46
CA PHE A 9 -12.93 13.13 1.19
C PHE A 9 -12.71 12.29 2.46
N ASN A 10 -12.42 12.91 3.61
CA ASN A 10 -11.87 12.19 4.76
C ASN A 10 -12.88 11.81 5.85
N SER A 11 -14.12 12.32 5.81
CA SER A 11 -15.12 12.04 6.84
C SER A 11 -16.36 11.30 6.32
N ALA A 12 -16.67 11.40 5.03
CA ALA A 12 -17.85 10.76 4.44
C ALA A 12 -17.58 9.41 3.78
N LYS A 13 -16.30 9.05 3.51
CA LYS A 13 -15.97 7.80 2.80
C LYS A 13 -16.05 6.57 3.70
N ALA A 14 -15.71 6.66 4.99
CA ALA A 14 -15.66 5.48 5.85
C ALA A 14 -17.05 4.88 6.17
N GLU A 15 -18.13 5.66 6.11
CA GLU A 15 -19.50 5.14 6.28
C GLU A 15 -19.95 4.39 5.01
N GLY A 16 -19.88 3.05 5.06
CA GLY A 16 -20.42 2.16 4.03
C GLY A 16 -19.42 1.67 2.99
N MET A 17 -18.11 1.95 3.13
CA MET A 17 -17.08 1.32 2.29
C MET A 17 -16.85 -0.13 2.70
N THR A 18 -16.82 -1.02 1.71
CA THR A 18 -16.47 -2.43 1.93
C THR A 18 -14.96 -2.58 2.08
N TYR A 19 -14.52 -3.75 2.58
CA TYR A 19 -13.09 -4.08 2.65
C TYR A 19 -12.41 -3.92 1.27
N GLU A 20 -13.09 -4.31 0.19
CA GLU A 20 -12.57 -4.21 -1.17
C GLU A 20 -12.37 -2.75 -1.61
N ASP A 21 -13.30 -1.86 -1.26
CA ASP A 21 -13.17 -0.43 -1.51
C ASP A 21 -11.99 0.18 -0.75
N ILE A 22 -11.83 -0.21 0.52
CA ILE A 22 -10.72 0.24 1.36
C ILE A 22 -9.39 -0.25 0.79
N LEU A 23 -9.31 -1.51 0.37
CA LEU A 23 -8.14 -2.10 -0.26
C LEU A 23 -7.75 -1.35 -1.54
N ALA A 24 -8.71 -1.10 -2.43
CA ALA A 24 -8.48 -0.38 -3.68
C ALA A 24 -8.00 1.06 -3.41
N ASP A 25 -8.59 1.74 -2.42
CA ASP A 25 -8.22 3.10 -2.04
C ASP A 25 -6.80 3.17 -1.47
N VAL A 26 -6.44 2.24 -0.57
CA VAL A 26 -5.09 2.10 -0.01
C VAL A 26 -4.07 1.78 -1.11
N GLN A 27 -4.40 0.88 -2.04
CA GLN A 27 -3.56 0.57 -3.21
C GLN A 27 -3.31 1.79 -4.08
N GLN A 28 -4.37 2.57 -4.35
CA GLN A 28 -4.26 3.79 -5.14
C GLN A 28 -3.46 4.87 -4.41
N TYR A 29 -3.64 5.01 -3.09
CA TYR A 29 -2.87 5.93 -2.26
C TYR A 29 -1.37 5.57 -2.27
N CYS A 30 -1.02 4.31 -2.04
CA CYS A 30 0.37 3.86 -2.11
C CYS A 30 0.98 4.06 -3.51
N THR A 31 0.23 3.76 -4.57
CA THR A 31 0.68 3.92 -5.97
C THR A 31 0.84 5.39 -6.37
N THR A 32 -0.07 6.26 -5.94
CA THR A 32 -0.07 7.67 -6.36
C THR A 32 0.93 8.49 -5.55
N ASN A 33 0.96 8.27 -4.23
CA ASN A 33 1.67 9.14 -3.31
C ASN A 33 3.04 8.59 -2.90
N HIS A 34 3.23 7.26 -2.91
CA HIS A 34 4.40 6.61 -2.32
C HIS A 34 5.15 5.68 -3.28
N ALA A 35 4.70 5.53 -4.53
CA ALA A 35 5.36 4.74 -5.57
C ALA A 35 6.84 5.08 -5.75
N ASN A 36 7.16 6.38 -5.83
CA ASN A 36 8.52 6.84 -6.03
C ASN A 36 9.41 6.58 -4.80
N THR A 37 8.85 6.74 -3.60
CA THR A 37 9.54 6.42 -2.34
C THR A 37 9.83 4.92 -2.24
N LEU A 38 8.82 4.08 -2.46
CA LEU A 38 8.92 2.62 -2.37
C LEU A 38 9.89 2.03 -3.42
N SER A 39 9.90 2.55 -4.65
CA SER A 39 10.86 2.12 -5.69
C SER A 39 12.24 2.77 -5.55
N GLY A 40 12.34 3.94 -4.93
CA GLY A 40 13.60 4.59 -4.60
C GLY A 40 14.34 3.90 -3.45
N GLU A 41 13.60 3.23 -2.58
CA GLU A 41 14.14 2.54 -1.41
C GLU A 41 15.04 1.37 -1.83
N GLY A 42 16.35 1.50 -1.58
CA GLY A 42 17.35 0.50 -1.97
C GLY A 42 17.30 -0.81 -1.18
N SER A 43 16.44 -0.91 -0.17
CA SER A 43 16.30 -2.09 0.68
C SER A 43 14.85 -2.55 0.72
N GLN A 44 14.62 -3.78 0.24
CA GLN A 44 13.31 -4.42 0.23
C GLN A 44 12.66 -4.48 1.62
N GLU A 45 13.45 -4.73 2.67
CA GLU A 45 12.95 -4.76 4.05
C GLU A 45 12.43 -3.40 4.51
N LYS A 46 13.12 -2.31 4.14
CA LYS A 46 12.68 -0.95 4.45
C LYS A 46 11.43 -0.56 3.68
N ALA A 47 11.36 -0.89 2.39
CA ALA A 47 10.17 -0.64 1.58
C ALA A 47 8.93 -1.37 2.13
N LYS A 48 9.11 -2.61 2.61
CA LYS A 48 8.03 -3.36 3.27
C LYS A 48 7.58 -2.71 4.58
N ALA A 49 8.52 -2.34 5.44
CA ALA A 49 8.21 -1.66 6.71
C ALA A 49 7.46 -0.34 6.48
N LEU A 50 7.94 0.48 5.53
CA LEU A 50 7.28 1.72 5.14
C LEU A 50 5.86 1.50 4.60
N LEU A 51 5.63 0.47 3.77
CA LEU A 51 4.29 0.14 3.31
C LEU A 51 3.36 -0.16 4.48
N GLN A 52 3.82 -0.98 5.43
CA GLN A 52 3.05 -1.37 6.60
C GLN A 52 2.67 -0.14 7.45
N GLU A 53 3.63 0.78 7.65
CA GLU A 53 3.38 2.07 8.31
C GLU A 53 2.40 2.95 7.52
N PHE A 54 2.54 3.05 6.19
CA PHE A 54 1.65 3.85 5.37
C PHE A 54 0.21 3.34 5.40
N ILE A 55 0.01 2.02 5.35
CA ILE A 55 -1.32 1.40 5.47
C ILE A 55 -1.92 1.77 6.83
N MET A 56 -1.19 1.55 7.93
CA MET A 56 -1.68 1.83 9.28
C MET A 56 -2.00 3.32 9.48
N GLN A 57 -1.11 4.20 9.05
CA GLN A 57 -1.32 5.65 9.11
C GLN A 57 -2.53 6.09 8.28
N TYR A 58 -2.73 5.49 7.10
CA TYR A 58 -3.86 5.83 6.23
C TYR A 58 -5.19 5.34 6.79
N VAL A 59 -5.24 4.09 7.27
CA VAL A 59 -6.41 3.52 7.95
C VAL A 59 -6.81 4.35 9.17
N MET A 60 -5.83 4.77 9.99
CA MET A 60 -6.06 5.68 11.11
C MET A 60 -6.56 7.06 10.66
N LYS A 61 -5.92 7.63 9.63
CA LYS A 61 -6.24 8.98 9.11
C LYS A 61 -7.65 9.05 8.50
N CYS A 62 -8.06 8.01 7.78
CA CYS A 62 -9.39 7.89 7.19
C CYS A 62 -10.43 7.30 8.16
N ASN A 63 -9.99 6.92 9.36
CA ASN A 63 -10.82 6.27 10.38
C ASN A 63 -11.60 5.07 9.82
N TYR A 64 -10.93 4.27 8.99
CA TYR A 64 -11.53 3.07 8.42
C TYR A 64 -11.79 2.03 9.50
N ALA A 65 -13.01 1.52 9.52
CA ALA A 65 -13.43 0.44 10.38
C ALA A 65 -14.25 -0.53 9.54
N VAL A 66 -13.95 -1.82 9.68
CA VAL A 66 -14.74 -2.89 9.06
C VAL A 66 -15.42 -3.65 10.19
N GLU A 67 -16.71 -3.90 10.05
CA GLU A 67 -17.46 -4.67 11.04
C GLU A 67 -16.82 -6.05 11.25
N GLY A 68 -16.47 -6.36 12.50
CA GLY A 68 -15.81 -7.62 12.86
C GLY A 68 -14.28 -7.63 12.71
N LEU A 69 -13.65 -6.53 12.29
CA LEU A 69 -12.18 -6.39 12.30
C LEU A 69 -11.73 -5.21 13.17
N SER A 70 -10.70 -5.43 13.96
CA SER A 70 -9.97 -4.35 14.64
C SER A 70 -9.09 -3.60 13.64
N LEU A 71 -8.69 -2.37 14.00
CA LEU A 71 -7.79 -1.54 13.19
C LEU A 71 -6.48 -2.28 12.84
N GLU A 72 -5.88 -2.96 13.82
CA GLU A 72 -4.67 -3.77 13.62
C GLU A 72 -4.92 -4.89 12.61
N ALA A 73 -5.97 -5.70 12.84
CA ALA A 73 -6.33 -6.80 11.95
C ALA A 73 -6.65 -6.32 10.53
N LEU A 74 -7.32 -5.18 10.38
CA LEU A 74 -7.59 -4.55 9.09
C LEU A 74 -6.28 -4.15 8.39
N SER A 75 -5.36 -3.51 9.11
CA SER A 75 -4.06 -3.09 8.55
C SER A 75 -3.20 -4.29 8.13
N GLU A 76 -3.18 -5.36 8.93
CA GLU A 76 -2.48 -6.60 8.59
C GLU A 76 -3.09 -7.26 7.36
N ARG A 77 -4.42 -7.36 7.30
CA ARG A 77 -5.13 -7.93 6.15
C ARG A 77 -4.82 -7.18 4.86
N LEU A 78 -4.87 -5.85 4.90
CA LEU A 78 -4.55 -4.99 3.76
C LEU A 78 -3.10 -5.20 3.30
N TYR A 79 -2.16 -5.29 4.23
CA TYR A 79 -0.77 -5.58 3.92
C TYR A 79 -0.59 -6.97 3.30
N GLU A 80 -1.19 -8.01 3.88
CA GLU A 80 -1.15 -9.37 3.35
C GLU A 80 -1.71 -9.46 1.93
N ASP A 81 -2.84 -8.79 1.66
CA ASP A 81 -3.47 -8.79 0.35
C ASP A 81 -2.61 -8.06 -0.71
N MET A 82 -2.04 -6.90 -0.35
CA MET A 82 -1.04 -6.21 -1.18
C MET A 82 0.22 -7.06 -1.42
N ALA A 83 0.68 -7.80 -0.41
CA ALA A 83 1.80 -8.70 -0.56
C ALA A 83 1.46 -9.90 -1.46
N GLY A 84 0.24 -10.43 -1.34
CA GLY A 84 -0.28 -11.59 -2.07
C GLY A 84 -0.59 -11.30 -3.54
N CYS A 85 -1.16 -10.14 -3.86
CA CYS A 85 -1.52 -9.73 -5.23
C CYS A 85 -0.33 -9.35 -6.12
N SER A 86 0.91 -9.65 -5.73
CA SER A 86 2.12 -9.20 -6.44
C SER A 86 2.23 -7.67 -6.59
N PHE A 87 1.47 -6.89 -5.81
CA PHE A 87 1.56 -5.44 -5.80
C PHE A 87 2.97 -5.00 -5.37
N LEU A 88 3.48 -5.63 -4.31
CA LEU A 88 4.87 -5.42 -3.86
C LEU A 88 5.90 -5.85 -4.91
N LYS A 89 5.58 -6.81 -5.79
CA LYS A 89 6.49 -7.22 -6.88
C LYS A 89 6.72 -6.10 -7.90
N HIS A 90 5.72 -5.25 -8.13
CA HIS A 90 5.84 -4.16 -9.09
C HIS A 90 6.80 -3.05 -8.60
N TRP A 91 6.86 -2.83 -7.28
CA TRP A 91 7.60 -1.73 -6.67
C TRP A 91 8.93 -2.15 -6.04
N ILE A 92 8.92 -3.28 -5.29
CA ILE A 92 10.03 -3.72 -4.45
C ILE A 92 10.90 -4.77 -5.15
N TYR A 93 10.29 -5.67 -5.94
CA TYR A 93 11.06 -6.72 -6.62
C TYR A 93 11.72 -6.26 -7.95
N LYS A 94 11.45 -5.03 -8.41
CA LYS A 94 11.91 -4.56 -9.73
C LYS A 94 13.39 -4.13 -9.77
N LYS A 95 14.09 -4.00 -8.64
CA LYS A 95 15.48 -3.51 -8.59
C LYS A 95 16.55 -4.61 -8.54
N GLY A 96 16.22 -5.85 -8.89
CA GLY A 96 17.17 -6.96 -8.74
C GLY A 96 16.94 -8.22 -9.58
N VAL A 97 16.15 -8.16 -10.67
CA VAL A 97 16.19 -9.22 -11.69
C VAL A 97 17.12 -8.78 -12.83
N GLU A 98 18.38 -8.50 -12.45
CA GLU A 98 19.54 -8.68 -13.32
C GLU A 98 20.28 -9.93 -12.86
N GLU A 99 19.57 -11.06 -12.74
CA GLU A 99 20.20 -12.38 -12.73
C GLU A 99 19.79 -13.12 -14.01
N VAL A 100 20.13 -12.55 -15.17
CA VAL A 100 20.32 -13.36 -16.37
C VAL A 100 21.67 -14.06 -16.21
N ASN A 101 21.70 -15.08 -15.33
CA ASN A 101 22.71 -16.13 -15.42
C ASN A 101 22.38 -16.99 -16.65
N SER A 102 22.73 -16.50 -17.83
CA SER A 102 22.77 -17.31 -19.05
C SER A 102 23.89 -16.84 -19.98
N ALA A 103 25.04 -16.43 -19.45
CA ALA A 103 26.26 -16.29 -20.23
C ALA A 103 27.14 -17.53 -20.03
N THR A 104 26.74 -18.58 -20.75
CA THR A 104 27.61 -19.53 -21.44
C THR A 104 28.68 -20.24 -20.62
N ARG A 105 28.29 -21.36 -20.01
CA ARG A 105 29.18 -22.53 -19.90
C ARG A 105 28.91 -23.45 -21.08
N SER A 106 29.68 -23.29 -22.16
CA SER A 106 30.22 -24.36 -23.05
C SER A 106 30.84 -23.73 -24.29
#